data_AF-A0A3B0Q110-F1
#
_entry.id   AF-A0A3B0Q110-F1
#
_cell.length_a   1.000
_cell.length_b   1.000
_cell.length_c   1.000
_cell.angle_alpha   90.00
_cell.angle_beta   90.00
_cell.angle_gamma   90.00
#
_symmetry.space_group_name_H-M   'P 1'
#
loop_
_entity.id
_entity.type
_entity.pdbx_description
1 polymer ?
#
loop_
_entity_poly.entity_id
_entity_poly.type
_entity_poly.pdbx_seq_one_letter_code
_entity_poly.pdbx_strand_id
1 'polypeptide(L)'
;MDSFRLVPGVEQNGNAITLGSHSTLHKEVSEIKFFPDAFFGSLPIHSTIAGPGNEVDSLTYSVFSNETSKKDLDQFLKNIPLTSALKNDIQREGNSDSTVGFGEIYRASKLVNKTFKIAIGSPTTDQQNRNAPPVYRSPIIVNENFTQTDLDELKTQYPVLNSQTLDLFKTYQIKSVKVTAPTQNNTEPALDLTVAEPGSETTLNLNVDLNSLNNSRYVSYKTLLSAYQDNISNYLNFYDMDSYLNNEFYLYQDDNKLNHFYNLFVEAINENPDLKALSSLEEQQARVKKYKVVSFEKTNNAQEYSLKVNLQEVLENLQEGASSSLEFVANKANDYSPEGFDDFLEAINYQGGIDPVSLFYTPTDNQARDEQGNPLTGLDSRSYQLYVSVYNNLIKKVVKKYPHLLRQLDGPNVQRTVDSNGVFQYQVVEGPFKGFTPSDRIGLPTVLAALVPGFDGLPIDFLKYVATHEYGHHYTLDQGQAFIDRDNPVIVGGLSTRNGASEASFFSYRALINYLDARSNLEVVRVNANNQITPSGKFIRFRFGILDENGNVLRYETEPLEDIW
;
A
#
# COMPACT_ATOMS: atom_id res chain seq x y z
N MET A 1 -47.64 6.84 -9.73
CA MET A 1 -46.22 6.45 -9.63
C MET A 1 -46.06 5.45 -10.75
N ASP A 2 -45.54 5.92 -11.87
CA ASP A 2 -45.88 5.29 -13.15
C ASP A 2 -44.74 4.39 -13.66
N SER A 3 -43.54 4.52 -13.10
CA SER A 3 -42.47 3.53 -13.24
C SER A 3 -41.41 3.65 -12.14
N PHE A 4 -40.85 2.49 -11.74
CA PHE A 4 -39.63 2.36 -10.96
C PHE A 4 -38.60 1.67 -11.83
N ARG A 5 -37.38 2.22 -11.94
CA ARG A 5 -36.35 1.66 -12.83
C ARG A 5 -35.01 1.56 -12.11
N LEU A 6 -34.46 0.35 -12.08
CA LEU A 6 -33.07 0.08 -11.75
C LEU A 6 -32.22 0.42 -12.97
N VAL A 7 -31.25 1.31 -12.80
CA VAL A 7 -30.37 1.76 -13.89
C VAL A 7 -28.93 1.39 -13.55
N PRO A 8 -28.19 0.70 -14.44
CA PRO A 8 -26.76 0.43 -14.23
C PRO A 8 -25.93 1.72 -14.32
N GLY A 9 -24.90 1.85 -13.47
CA GLY A 9 -23.99 3.00 -13.43
C GLY A 9 -24.30 4.03 -12.32
N VAL A 10 -23.72 5.22 -12.43
CA VAL A 10 -23.94 6.36 -11.51
C VAL A 10 -24.09 7.66 -12.30
N GLU A 11 -24.99 8.55 -11.87
CA GLU A 11 -25.11 9.90 -12.45
C GLU A 11 -24.27 10.87 -11.60
N GLN A 12 -23.21 11.42 -12.19
CA GLN A 12 -22.27 12.34 -11.52
C GLN A 12 -22.53 13.78 -11.94
N ASN A 13 -22.60 14.67 -10.95
CA ASN A 13 -22.64 16.10 -11.17
C ASN A 13 -21.59 16.77 -10.26
N GLY A 14 -20.35 16.86 -10.74
CA GLY A 14 -19.21 17.26 -9.92
C GLY A 14 -18.91 16.26 -8.80
N ASN A 15 -18.89 16.72 -7.54
CA ASN A 15 -18.54 15.93 -6.35
C ASN A 15 -19.70 15.10 -5.77
N ALA A 16 -20.90 15.18 -6.36
CA ALA A 16 -22.06 14.45 -5.88
C ALA A 16 -22.32 13.22 -6.76
N ILE A 17 -22.28 12.05 -6.15
CA ILE A 17 -22.86 10.84 -6.73
C ILE A 17 -24.35 10.89 -6.41
N THR A 18 -25.17 10.98 -7.44
CA THR A 18 -26.62 11.02 -7.25
C THR A 18 -27.12 9.61 -7.00
N LEU A 19 -27.54 9.34 -5.76
CA LEU A 19 -27.98 8.02 -5.28
C LEU A 19 -29.37 7.63 -5.82
N GLY A 20 -30.15 8.66 -6.17
CA GLY A 20 -31.35 8.60 -6.98
C GLY A 20 -31.75 10.01 -7.42
N SER A 21 -32.35 10.15 -8.60
CA SER A 21 -32.79 11.45 -9.12
C SER A 21 -34.30 11.46 -9.37
N HIS A 22 -34.94 12.57 -8.97
CA HIS A 22 -36.32 12.89 -9.32
C HIS A 22 -36.30 13.86 -10.51
N SER A 23 -36.59 13.37 -11.70
CA SER A 23 -36.82 14.22 -12.87
C SER A 23 -38.31 14.44 -13.05
N THR A 24 -38.78 15.64 -12.74
CA THR A 24 -40.14 16.12 -13.07
C THR A 24 -40.09 17.04 -14.29
N LEU A 25 -39.44 16.60 -15.37
CA LEU A 25 -39.35 17.42 -16.58
C LEU A 25 -40.75 17.69 -17.17
N HIS A 26 -41.71 16.77 -17.00
CA HIS A 26 -43.11 16.94 -17.38
C HIS A 26 -43.96 16.52 -16.17
N LYS A 27 -44.86 17.41 -15.72
CA LYS A 27 -45.63 17.35 -14.46
C LYS A 27 -46.56 16.12 -14.28
N GLU A 28 -46.49 15.13 -15.16
CA GLU A 28 -47.37 13.95 -15.18
C GLU A 28 -46.61 12.63 -15.08
N VAL A 29 -45.27 12.62 -15.02
CA VAL A 29 -44.49 11.37 -14.87
C VAL A 29 -43.48 11.53 -13.75
N SER A 30 -43.67 10.76 -12.67
CA SER A 30 -42.68 10.61 -11.59
C SER A 30 -41.88 9.32 -11.83
N GLU A 31 -40.60 9.46 -12.20
CA GLU A 31 -39.64 8.35 -12.28
C GLU A 31 -38.68 8.44 -11.08
N ILE A 32 -38.48 7.33 -10.38
CA ILE A 32 -37.39 7.15 -9.41
C ILE A 32 -36.34 6.27 -10.08
N LYS A 33 -35.17 6.85 -10.32
CA LYS A 33 -33.98 6.11 -10.77
C LYS A 33 -33.16 5.72 -9.56
N PHE A 34 -32.89 4.43 -9.41
CA PHE A 34 -32.04 3.91 -8.34
C PHE A 34 -30.73 3.38 -8.96
N PHE A 35 -29.61 3.82 -8.39
CA PHE A 35 -28.26 3.47 -8.83
C PHE A 35 -27.62 2.51 -7.78
N PRO A 36 -27.91 1.20 -7.85
CA PRO A 36 -27.40 0.24 -6.87
C PRO A 36 -25.86 0.24 -6.79
N ASP A 37 -25.19 0.54 -7.91
CA ASP A 37 -23.72 0.61 -8.00
C ASP A 37 -23.11 1.74 -7.15
N ALA A 38 -23.88 2.80 -6.85
CA ALA A 38 -23.45 3.88 -5.97
C ALA A 38 -23.39 3.47 -4.49
N PHE A 39 -24.21 2.49 -4.08
CA PHE A 39 -24.30 2.01 -2.69
C PHE A 39 -23.17 1.07 -2.30
N PHE A 40 -22.67 0.30 -3.26
CA PHE A 40 -21.65 -0.70 -2.98
C PHE A 40 -20.25 -0.10 -2.89
N GLY A 41 -20.08 1.15 -3.30
CA GLY A 41 -18.78 1.80 -3.36
C GLY A 41 -17.94 1.28 -4.54
N SER A 42 -17.12 2.17 -5.07
CA SER A 42 -16.10 1.79 -6.05
C SER A 42 -14.78 2.44 -5.64
N LEU A 43 -13.74 1.64 -5.62
CA LEU A 43 -12.40 2.06 -5.25
C LEU A 43 -11.76 2.66 -6.51
N PRO A 44 -11.41 3.95 -6.51
CA PRO A 44 -10.76 4.56 -7.67
C PRO A 44 -9.33 4.03 -7.82
N ILE A 45 -8.88 3.92 -9.07
CA ILE A 45 -7.47 3.62 -9.35
C ILE A 45 -6.62 4.72 -8.71
N HIS A 46 -6.95 5.98 -8.97
CA HIS A 46 -6.38 7.12 -8.25
C HIS A 46 -7.45 8.16 -7.89
N SER A 47 -7.32 8.74 -6.70
CA SER A 47 -8.11 9.90 -6.27
C SER A 47 -7.27 10.74 -5.31
N THR A 48 -7.48 12.05 -5.30
CA THR A 48 -7.00 12.98 -4.26
C THR A 48 -8.12 13.45 -3.33
N ILE A 49 -9.35 12.99 -3.59
CA ILE A 49 -10.55 13.35 -2.84
C ILE A 49 -10.63 12.44 -1.61
N ALA A 50 -10.59 13.04 -0.42
CA ALA A 50 -10.76 12.34 0.83
C ALA A 50 -12.26 12.09 1.14
N GLY A 51 -12.57 10.92 1.67
CA GLY A 51 -13.92 10.58 2.14
C GLY A 51 -14.27 11.26 3.47
N PRO A 52 -15.46 10.99 4.05
CA PRO A 52 -15.88 11.54 5.35
C PRO A 52 -14.94 11.20 6.52
N GLY A 53 -14.08 10.18 6.37
CA GLY A 53 -13.01 9.83 7.31
C GLY A 53 -11.72 10.63 7.14
N ASN A 54 -11.67 11.61 6.22
CA ASN A 54 -10.50 12.41 5.84
C ASN A 54 -9.29 11.65 5.29
N GLU A 55 -9.43 10.35 5.00
CA GLU A 55 -8.44 9.56 4.27
C GLU A 55 -8.77 9.55 2.78
N VAL A 56 -7.73 9.62 1.96
CA VAL A 56 -7.83 9.52 0.50
C VAL A 56 -8.06 8.06 0.13
N ASP A 57 -9.21 7.76 -0.49
CA ASP A 57 -9.54 6.42 -0.94
C ASP A 57 -8.94 6.20 -2.34
N SER A 58 -7.93 5.33 -2.46
CA SER A 58 -7.20 5.08 -3.70
C SER A 58 -6.56 3.70 -3.70
N LEU A 59 -6.65 2.98 -4.83
CA LEU A 59 -5.95 1.71 -5.03
C LEU A 59 -4.47 1.89 -5.41
N THR A 60 -4.07 3.10 -5.79
CA THR A 60 -2.70 3.44 -6.17
C THR A 60 -2.18 4.70 -5.49
N TYR A 61 -0.86 4.77 -5.32
CA TYR A 61 -0.15 5.98 -4.93
C TYR A 61 0.43 6.67 -6.15
N SER A 62 0.36 8.00 -6.12
CA SER A 62 1.10 8.87 -7.04
C SER A 62 2.58 8.87 -6.63
N VAL A 63 3.48 8.48 -7.53
CA VAL A 63 4.92 8.38 -7.20
C VAL A 63 5.57 9.75 -7.04
N PHE A 64 5.24 10.69 -7.93
CA PHE A 64 5.78 12.05 -7.92
C PHE A 64 4.74 13.04 -7.37
N SER A 65 5.21 14.13 -6.77
CA SER A 65 4.34 15.22 -6.29
C SER A 65 3.74 16.04 -7.43
N ASN A 66 4.47 16.16 -8.55
CA ASN A 66 4.05 16.80 -9.80
C ASN A 66 4.51 15.94 -10.97
N GLU A 67 3.95 16.19 -12.17
CA GLU A 67 4.38 15.48 -13.37
C GLU A 67 5.87 15.68 -13.62
N THR A 68 6.55 14.62 -14.05
CA THR A 68 8.01 14.59 -14.18
C THR A 68 8.46 14.31 -15.62
N SER A 69 9.73 14.55 -15.91
CA SER A 69 10.31 14.26 -17.22
C SER A 69 10.43 12.75 -17.45
N LYS A 70 10.49 12.31 -18.71
CA LYS A 70 10.76 10.90 -19.02
C LYS A 70 12.08 10.41 -18.44
N LYS A 71 13.13 11.24 -18.42
CA LYS A 71 14.44 10.91 -17.84
C LYS A 71 14.33 10.51 -16.37
N ASP A 72 13.59 11.30 -15.59
CA ASP A 72 13.40 11.05 -14.16
C ASP A 72 12.49 9.84 -13.91
N LEU A 73 11.45 9.67 -14.74
CA LEU A 73 10.60 8.48 -14.71
C LEU A 73 11.39 7.21 -15.02
N ASP A 74 12.18 7.20 -16.10
CA ASP A 74 13.02 6.06 -16.48
C ASP A 74 14.05 5.74 -15.38
N GLN A 75 14.61 6.76 -14.73
CA GLN A 75 15.49 6.58 -13.57
C GLN A 75 14.75 5.93 -12.39
N PHE A 76 13.53 6.35 -12.09
CA PHE A 76 12.70 5.71 -11.06
C PHE A 76 12.38 4.26 -11.42
N LEU A 77 11.91 4.00 -12.65
CA LEU A 77 11.57 2.65 -13.13
C LEU A 77 12.75 1.69 -13.03
N LYS A 78 13.96 2.15 -13.39
CA LYS A 78 15.20 1.38 -13.25
C LYS A 78 15.54 1.07 -11.79
N ASN A 79 15.15 1.94 -10.87
CA ASN A 79 15.43 1.79 -9.44
C ASN A 79 14.35 1.00 -8.68
N ILE A 80 13.25 0.58 -9.33
CA ILE A 80 12.18 -0.21 -8.70
C ILE A 80 12.70 -1.40 -7.89
N PRO A 81 13.66 -2.23 -8.37
CA PRO A 81 14.19 -3.34 -7.58
C PRO A 81 14.77 -2.88 -6.23
N LEU A 82 15.59 -1.83 -6.24
CA LEU A 82 16.22 -1.28 -5.04
C LEU A 82 15.19 -0.64 -4.11
N THR A 83 14.29 0.19 -4.63
CA THR A 83 13.25 0.86 -3.85
C THR A 83 12.26 -0.14 -3.25
N SER A 84 11.98 -1.24 -3.95
CA SER A 84 11.16 -2.34 -3.43
C SER A 84 11.86 -3.08 -2.30
N ALA A 85 13.14 -3.40 -2.46
CA ALA A 85 13.93 -4.03 -1.41
C ALA A 85 14.02 -3.14 -0.15
N LEU A 86 14.17 -1.83 -0.33
CA LEU A 86 14.10 -0.80 0.72
C LEU A 86 12.75 -0.82 1.47
N LYS A 87 11.64 -0.75 0.73
CA LYS A 87 10.28 -0.78 1.28
C LYS A 87 10.08 -2.00 2.19
N ASN A 88 10.55 -3.16 1.73
CA ASN A 88 10.41 -4.44 2.42
C ASN A 88 11.30 -4.56 3.66
N ASP A 89 12.45 -3.89 3.68
CA ASP A 89 13.36 -3.92 4.81
C ASP A 89 12.87 -3.06 5.97
N ILE A 90 12.47 -1.81 5.70
CA ILE A 90 12.02 -0.85 6.73
C ILE A 90 10.87 -1.40 7.58
N GLN A 91 10.01 -2.22 6.97
CA GLN A 91 8.82 -2.80 7.61
C GLN A 91 9.12 -4.05 8.46
N ARG A 92 10.37 -4.54 8.49
CA ARG A 92 10.71 -5.77 9.19
C ARG A 92 11.16 -5.47 10.63
N GLU A 93 10.27 -5.70 11.58
CA GLU A 93 10.53 -5.54 13.02
C GLU A 93 11.73 -6.39 13.48
N GLY A 94 12.57 -5.84 14.37
CA GLY A 94 13.59 -6.60 15.12
C GLY A 94 15.05 -6.42 14.69
N ASN A 95 15.35 -5.66 13.63
CA ASN A 95 16.75 -5.36 13.28
C ASN A 95 17.25 -4.13 14.04
N SER A 96 18.25 -4.36 14.91
CA SER A 96 19.01 -3.34 15.65
C SER A 96 20.07 -2.63 14.81
N ASP A 97 20.25 -3.05 13.55
CA ASP A 97 20.87 -2.22 12.51
C ASP A 97 19.94 -1.04 12.29
N SER A 98 20.28 0.08 12.91
CA SER A 98 19.50 1.32 13.01
C SER A 98 18.58 1.56 11.83
N THR A 99 17.36 2.02 12.10
CA THR A 99 16.39 2.63 11.16
C THR A 99 16.94 3.81 10.33
N VAL A 100 18.24 4.06 10.42
CA VAL A 100 19.02 5.10 9.76
C VAL A 100 19.91 4.41 8.72
N GLY A 101 19.55 4.56 7.45
CA GLY A 101 20.41 4.15 6.33
C GLY A 101 21.59 5.10 6.14
N PHE A 102 22.63 4.64 5.46
CA PHE A 102 23.75 5.47 4.99
C PHE A 102 23.57 5.78 3.49
N GLY A 103 22.97 6.92 3.18
CA GLY A 103 22.51 7.21 1.80
C GLY A 103 21.51 6.15 1.33
N GLU A 104 21.80 5.52 0.18
CA GLU A 104 21.00 4.41 -0.39
C GLU A 104 21.40 3.03 0.15
N ILE A 105 22.31 2.95 1.15
CA ILE A 105 22.72 1.70 1.82
C ILE A 105 21.99 1.59 3.15
N TYR A 106 20.93 0.81 3.18
CA TYR A 106 20.03 0.69 4.34
C TYR A 106 20.29 -0.57 5.18
N ARG A 107 20.91 -1.60 4.59
CA ARG A 107 21.38 -2.81 5.29
C ARG A 107 22.89 -2.98 5.16
N ALA A 108 23.61 -2.14 5.87
CA ALA A 108 25.06 -2.08 5.76
C ALA A 108 25.78 -3.39 6.14
N SER A 109 25.14 -4.25 6.96
CA SER A 109 25.62 -5.60 7.27
C SER A 109 25.82 -6.49 6.03
N LYS A 110 25.18 -6.21 4.89
CA LYS A 110 25.42 -6.91 3.62
C LYS A 110 26.80 -6.68 3.01
N LEU A 111 27.52 -5.67 3.49
CA LEU A 111 28.90 -5.40 3.09
C LEU A 111 29.90 -6.27 3.87
N VAL A 112 29.47 -6.95 4.94
CA VAL A 112 30.34 -7.84 5.73
C VAL A 112 30.85 -8.98 4.85
N ASN A 113 32.11 -9.37 5.08
CA ASN A 113 32.89 -10.34 4.34
C ASN A 113 33.25 -9.96 2.88
N LYS A 114 32.78 -8.81 2.37
CA LYS A 114 33.21 -8.30 1.06
C LYS A 114 34.64 -7.77 1.16
N THR A 115 35.36 -7.94 0.06
CA THR A 115 36.76 -7.53 -0.08
C THR A 115 36.86 -6.33 -1.01
N PHE A 116 37.69 -5.36 -0.64
CA PHE A 116 37.92 -4.13 -1.39
C PHE A 116 39.40 -3.80 -1.42
N LYS A 117 39.80 -3.00 -2.41
CA LYS A 117 41.07 -2.30 -2.39
C LYS A 117 40.86 -0.94 -1.73
N ILE A 118 41.66 -0.64 -0.71
CA ILE A 118 41.49 0.56 0.11
C ILE A 118 42.81 1.31 0.18
N ALA A 119 42.79 2.57 -0.25
CA ALA A 119 43.86 3.52 0.05
C ALA A 119 43.50 4.24 1.35
N ILE A 120 44.30 3.98 2.38
CA ILE A 120 44.09 4.52 3.72
C ILE A 120 44.91 5.81 3.85
N GLY A 121 44.25 6.92 4.18
CA GLY A 121 44.92 8.19 4.47
C GLY A 121 45.62 8.18 5.83
N SER A 122 46.05 9.35 6.30
CA SER A 122 46.57 9.48 7.67
C SER A 122 45.44 9.34 8.71
N PRO A 123 45.66 8.67 9.85
CA PRO A 123 44.66 8.58 10.89
C PRO A 123 44.40 9.96 11.50
N THR A 124 43.15 10.24 11.90
CA THR A 124 42.86 11.50 12.59
C THR A 124 43.35 11.42 14.03
N THR A 125 44.26 12.30 14.42
CA THR A 125 44.72 12.46 15.80
C THR A 125 43.73 13.29 16.62
N ASP A 126 42.51 12.80 16.83
CA ASP A 126 41.61 13.40 17.81
C ASP A 126 41.95 12.84 19.20
N GLN A 127 43.05 13.33 19.76
CA GLN A 127 43.71 12.79 20.97
C GLN A 127 43.03 13.22 22.29
N GLN A 128 41.72 13.00 22.44
CA GLN A 128 41.14 13.04 23.79
C GLN A 128 41.28 11.71 24.53
N ASN A 129 41.53 10.61 23.82
CA ASN A 129 41.70 9.29 24.43
C ASN A 129 42.87 8.52 23.78
N ARG A 130 44.06 8.54 24.42
CA ARG A 130 45.30 7.92 23.91
C ARG A 130 45.24 6.39 23.75
N ASN A 131 44.20 5.75 24.28
CA ASN A 131 44.00 4.31 24.22
C ASN A 131 42.94 3.88 23.19
N ALA A 132 42.30 4.83 22.48
CA ALA A 132 41.33 4.49 21.44
C ALA A 132 42.05 4.03 20.16
N PRO A 133 41.52 3.01 19.43
CA PRO A 133 42.06 2.60 18.14
C PRO A 133 42.09 3.77 17.15
N PRO A 134 43.12 3.88 16.28
CA PRO A 134 43.16 4.93 15.26
C PRO A 134 41.98 4.78 14.30
N VAL A 135 41.28 5.90 14.05
CA VAL A 135 40.20 5.98 13.06
C VAL A 135 40.72 6.71 11.82
N TYR A 136 40.54 6.09 10.67
CA TYR A 136 40.91 6.65 9.38
C TYR A 136 39.69 7.27 8.72
N ARG A 137 39.70 8.60 8.60
CA ARG A 137 38.63 9.33 7.92
C ARG A 137 38.92 9.47 6.44
N SER A 138 37.87 9.38 5.62
CA SER A 138 37.95 9.54 4.15
C SER A 138 38.87 8.52 3.44
N PRO A 139 38.75 7.20 3.71
CA PRO A 139 39.42 6.21 2.87
C PRO A 139 38.93 6.32 1.42
N ILE A 140 39.76 5.95 0.45
CA ILE A 140 39.32 5.70 -0.92
C ILE A 140 39.12 4.20 -1.09
N ILE A 141 37.87 3.78 -1.22
CA ILE A 141 37.46 2.39 -1.34
C ILE A 141 37.07 2.15 -2.81
N VAL A 142 37.71 1.15 -3.41
CA VAL A 142 37.49 0.73 -4.80
C VAL A 142 37.35 -0.79 -4.87
N ASN A 143 36.83 -1.29 -5.98
CA ASN A 143 36.59 -2.72 -6.19
C ASN A 143 37.89 -3.55 -6.01
N GLU A 144 37.76 -4.80 -5.60
CA GLU A 144 38.91 -5.70 -5.37
C GLU A 144 39.80 -5.87 -6.62
N ASN A 145 39.18 -5.88 -7.80
CA ASN A 145 39.85 -6.02 -9.09
C ASN A 145 40.44 -4.71 -9.65
N PHE A 146 40.45 -3.61 -8.89
CA PHE A 146 40.91 -2.29 -9.34
C PHE A 146 42.34 -2.33 -9.90
N THR A 147 42.51 -1.77 -11.09
CA THR A 147 43.72 -1.81 -11.93
C THR A 147 44.35 -0.42 -12.10
N GLN A 148 45.51 -0.35 -12.76
CA GLN A 148 46.14 0.92 -13.10
C GLN A 148 45.28 1.74 -14.09
N THR A 149 44.64 1.08 -15.05
CA THR A 149 43.73 1.73 -16.00
C THR A 149 42.56 2.39 -15.27
N ASP A 150 41.95 1.69 -14.32
CA ASP A 150 40.83 2.23 -13.52
C ASP A 150 41.29 3.45 -12.71
N LEU A 151 42.52 3.43 -12.18
CA LEU A 151 43.08 4.58 -11.45
C LEU A 151 43.29 5.79 -12.36
N ASP A 152 43.76 5.59 -13.58
CA ASP A 152 43.98 6.67 -14.55
C ASP A 152 42.65 7.29 -15.02
N GLU A 153 41.61 6.47 -15.20
CA GLU A 153 40.24 6.93 -15.45
C GLU A 153 39.68 7.72 -14.27
N LEU A 154 39.85 7.19 -13.04
CA LEU A 154 39.40 7.85 -11.81
C LEU A 154 40.06 9.22 -11.63
N LYS A 155 41.35 9.35 -11.95
CA LYS A 155 42.10 10.61 -11.92
C LYS A 155 41.62 11.60 -12.98
N THR A 156 41.24 11.09 -14.16
CA THR A 156 40.67 11.91 -15.23
C THR A 156 39.31 12.47 -14.80
N GLN A 157 38.47 11.64 -14.17
CA GLN A 157 37.17 12.05 -13.66
C GLN A 157 37.30 12.97 -12.43
N TYR A 158 38.27 12.71 -11.56
CA TYR A 158 38.49 13.44 -10.30
C TYR A 158 39.97 13.87 -10.16
N PRO A 159 40.37 15.01 -10.77
CA PRO A 159 41.77 15.47 -10.78
C PRO A 159 42.42 15.66 -9.41
N VAL A 160 41.61 15.80 -8.35
CA VAL A 160 42.08 15.89 -6.95
C VAL A 160 42.79 14.61 -6.47
N LEU A 161 42.59 13.49 -7.18
CA LEU A 161 43.17 12.18 -6.86
C LEU A 161 44.50 11.93 -7.58
N ASN A 162 45.07 12.92 -8.27
CA ASN A 162 46.31 12.77 -9.06
C ASN A 162 47.52 12.27 -8.25
N SER A 163 47.57 12.55 -6.94
CA SER A 163 48.63 12.09 -6.04
C SER A 163 48.53 10.61 -5.65
N GLN A 164 47.43 9.93 -5.97
CA GLN A 164 47.23 8.52 -5.63
C GLN A 164 48.03 7.62 -6.56
N THR A 165 48.60 6.55 -6.03
CA THR A 165 49.32 5.52 -6.77
C THR A 165 48.76 4.15 -6.40
N LEU A 166 48.82 3.18 -7.34
CA LEU A 166 48.13 1.89 -7.16
C LEU A 166 48.67 1.08 -5.97
N ASP A 167 49.93 1.28 -5.59
CA ASP A 167 50.59 0.66 -4.42
C ASP A 167 50.02 1.13 -3.07
N LEU A 168 49.33 2.28 -3.03
CA LEU A 168 48.62 2.73 -1.83
C LEU A 168 47.36 1.92 -1.55
N PHE A 169 46.81 1.25 -2.57
CA PHE A 169 45.58 0.47 -2.46
C PHE A 169 45.89 -0.97 -2.05
N LYS A 170 45.61 -1.29 -0.79
CA LYS A 170 45.77 -2.65 -0.25
C LYS A 170 44.44 -3.36 -0.13
N THR A 171 44.46 -4.68 -0.21
CA THR A 171 43.26 -5.51 -0.11
C THR A 171 42.83 -5.66 1.34
N TYR A 172 41.57 -5.34 1.63
CA TYR A 172 40.96 -5.50 2.94
C TYR A 172 39.57 -6.15 2.82
N GLN A 173 39.25 -7.01 3.77
CA GLN A 173 37.93 -7.58 3.98
C GLN A 173 37.19 -6.82 5.09
N ILE A 174 35.93 -6.50 4.86
CA ILE A 174 35.04 -5.92 5.88
C ILE A 174 34.66 -7.00 6.90
N LYS A 175 34.97 -6.78 8.17
CA LYS A 175 34.65 -7.70 9.28
C LYS A 175 33.36 -7.32 9.99
N SER A 176 33.10 -6.04 10.14
CA SER A 176 31.83 -5.54 10.68
C SER A 176 31.54 -4.15 10.13
N VAL A 177 30.26 -3.80 10.16
CA VAL A 177 29.77 -2.50 9.74
C VAL A 177 28.81 -1.97 10.79
N LYS A 178 28.89 -0.67 11.06
CA LYS A 178 27.94 0.04 11.91
C LYS A 178 27.55 1.34 11.24
N VAL A 179 26.26 1.64 11.22
CA VAL A 179 25.77 2.97 10.83
C VAL A 179 25.64 3.81 12.10
N THR A 180 26.29 4.97 12.10
CA THR A 180 26.18 5.96 13.17
C THR A 180 25.20 7.05 12.74
N ALA A 181 24.12 7.20 13.51
CA ALA A 181 23.07 8.16 13.22
C ALA A 181 23.56 9.63 13.26
N PRO A 182 22.86 10.54 12.58
CA PRO A 182 23.09 11.98 12.70
C PRO A 182 23.11 12.43 14.17
N THR A 183 23.99 13.37 14.49
CA THR A 183 24.07 14.02 15.81
C THR A 183 23.96 15.53 15.64
N GLN A 184 23.90 16.32 16.72
CA GLN A 184 23.84 17.79 16.61
C GLN A 184 24.99 18.40 15.77
N ASN A 185 26.13 17.72 15.66
CA ASN A 185 27.30 18.16 14.89
C ASN A 185 27.47 17.44 13.53
N ASN A 186 26.66 16.42 13.23
CA ASN A 186 26.69 15.64 11.98
C ASN A 186 25.26 15.55 11.43
N THR A 187 24.97 16.26 10.36
CA THR A 187 23.64 16.30 9.73
C THR A 187 23.29 15.03 8.95
N GLU A 188 24.29 14.26 8.54
CA GLU A 188 24.20 13.01 7.79
C GLU A 188 24.76 11.83 8.60
N PRO A 189 24.23 10.62 8.38
CA PRO A 189 24.75 9.39 8.96
C PRO A 189 26.17 9.09 8.46
N ALA A 190 26.92 8.33 9.26
CA ALA A 190 28.25 7.85 8.91
C ALA A 190 28.31 6.32 8.96
N LEU A 191 29.14 5.75 8.09
CA LEU A 191 29.41 4.33 8.01
C LEU A 191 30.76 4.03 8.66
N ASP A 192 30.72 3.34 9.78
CA ASP A 192 31.88 2.83 10.50
C ASP A 192 32.18 1.40 10.04
N LEU A 193 33.34 1.19 9.42
CA LEU A 193 33.78 -0.09 8.90
C LEU A 193 34.95 -0.60 9.73
N THR A 194 34.85 -1.82 10.24
CA THR A 194 36.02 -2.54 10.74
C THR A 194 36.51 -3.47 9.64
N VAL A 195 37.76 -3.30 9.22
CA VAL A 195 38.37 -4.04 8.10
C VAL A 195 39.65 -4.74 8.53
N ALA A 196 40.02 -5.83 7.86
CA ALA A 196 41.30 -6.51 8.06
C ALA A 196 41.85 -7.03 6.73
N GLU A 197 43.17 -7.15 6.59
CA GLU A 197 43.74 -7.86 5.44
C GLU A 197 43.24 -9.32 5.42
N PRO A 198 42.99 -9.94 4.26
CA PRO A 198 42.50 -11.31 4.18
C PRO A 198 43.40 -12.28 4.98
N GLY A 199 42.80 -13.01 5.94
CA GLY A 199 43.52 -13.93 6.83
C GLY A 199 44.23 -13.28 8.04
N SER A 200 44.11 -11.96 8.22
CA SER A 200 44.65 -11.24 9.38
C SER A 200 43.58 -11.01 10.46
N GLU A 201 44.00 -11.11 11.73
CA GLU A 201 43.22 -10.72 12.91
C GLU A 201 43.39 -9.23 13.26
N THR A 202 44.36 -8.55 12.66
CA THR A 202 44.60 -7.13 12.92
C THR A 202 43.59 -6.29 12.17
N THR A 203 42.76 -5.57 12.90
CA THR A 203 41.68 -4.74 12.35
C THR A 203 42.04 -3.26 12.30
N LEU A 204 41.46 -2.56 11.32
CA LEU A 204 41.49 -1.11 11.16
C LEU A 204 40.06 -0.59 11.16
N ASN A 205 39.85 0.59 11.76
CA ASN A 205 38.55 1.26 11.76
C ASN A 205 38.56 2.41 10.76
N LEU A 206 37.67 2.32 9.78
CA LEU A 206 37.46 3.32 8.75
C LEU A 206 36.12 4.01 8.99
N ASN A 207 36.06 5.30 8.69
CA ASN A 207 34.82 6.07 8.76
C ASN A 207 34.55 6.76 7.41
N VAL A 208 33.37 6.52 6.86
CA VAL A 208 32.85 7.15 5.65
C VAL A 208 31.61 7.96 6.02
N ASP A 209 31.64 9.27 5.82
CA ASP A 209 30.52 10.17 6.13
C ASP A 209 30.13 11.02 4.92
N LEU A 210 28.85 11.42 4.84
CA LEU A 210 28.31 12.22 3.73
C LEU A 210 28.23 13.73 4.04
N ASN A 211 28.52 14.16 5.27
CA ASN A 211 28.40 15.56 5.73
C ASN A 211 29.23 16.57 4.93
N SER A 212 30.32 16.10 4.30
CA SER A 212 31.07 16.87 3.31
C SER A 212 31.60 15.93 2.24
N LEU A 213 30.72 15.59 1.29
CA LEU A 213 31.04 14.80 0.11
C LEU A 213 32.17 15.48 -0.69
N ASN A 214 33.40 14.96 -0.49
CA ASN A 214 34.52 15.22 -1.37
C ASN A 214 34.67 14.04 -2.36
N ASN A 215 35.48 14.20 -3.40
CA ASN A 215 35.60 13.18 -4.45
C ASN A 215 36.00 11.80 -3.90
N SER A 216 36.90 11.73 -2.92
CA SER A 216 37.30 10.47 -2.27
C SER A 216 36.12 9.78 -1.59
N ARG A 217 35.33 10.52 -0.82
CA ARG A 217 34.14 10.01 -0.13
C ARG A 217 33.04 9.61 -1.12
N TYR A 218 32.86 10.38 -2.19
CA TYR A 218 31.90 10.04 -3.25
C TYR A 218 32.29 8.75 -3.96
N VAL A 219 33.57 8.57 -4.32
CA VAL A 219 34.07 7.32 -4.91
C VAL A 219 33.82 6.15 -3.95
N SER A 220 34.23 6.27 -2.68
CA SER A 220 33.99 5.22 -1.69
C SER A 220 32.51 4.90 -1.52
N TYR A 221 31.66 5.91 -1.46
CA TYR A 221 30.21 5.75 -1.37
C TYR A 221 29.66 4.98 -2.58
N LYS A 222 30.01 5.38 -3.81
CA LYS A 222 29.53 4.73 -5.04
C LYS A 222 30.04 3.30 -5.15
N THR A 223 31.29 3.02 -4.77
CA THR A 223 31.84 1.66 -4.71
C THR A 223 31.06 0.80 -3.72
N LEU A 224 30.86 1.29 -2.49
CA LEU A 224 30.13 0.55 -1.45
C LEU A 224 28.66 0.34 -1.85
N LEU A 225 28.02 1.33 -2.47
CA LEU A 225 26.66 1.22 -2.98
C LEU A 225 26.56 0.18 -4.09
N SER A 226 27.50 0.17 -5.03
CA SER A 226 27.56 -0.84 -6.09
C SER A 226 27.71 -2.24 -5.50
N ALA A 227 28.67 -2.42 -4.59
CA ALA A 227 28.91 -3.72 -3.95
C ALA A 227 27.72 -4.18 -3.06
N TYR A 228 27.00 -3.22 -2.48
CA TYR A 228 25.75 -3.46 -1.77
C TYR A 228 24.65 -3.96 -2.73
N GLN A 229 24.44 -3.26 -3.85
CA GLN A 229 23.46 -3.60 -4.87
C GLN A 229 23.75 -4.94 -5.58
N ASP A 230 25.03 -5.25 -5.83
CA ASP A 230 25.48 -6.53 -6.40
C ASP A 230 25.16 -7.73 -5.48
N ASN A 231 24.91 -7.47 -4.19
CA ASN A 231 24.54 -8.49 -3.20
C ASN A 231 23.03 -8.61 -3.00
N ILE A 232 22.24 -8.04 -3.91
CA ILE A 232 20.78 -8.17 -3.90
C ILE A 232 20.39 -9.25 -4.92
N SER A 233 20.12 -10.46 -4.44
CA SER A 233 19.56 -11.52 -5.27
C SER A 233 18.08 -11.27 -5.48
N ASN A 234 17.66 -11.20 -6.74
CA ASN A 234 16.27 -10.97 -7.14
C ASN A 234 15.74 -12.12 -8.00
N TYR A 235 14.42 -12.31 -8.01
CA TYR A 235 13.67 -13.17 -8.94
C TYR A 235 12.29 -12.55 -9.19
N LEU A 236 11.93 -12.28 -10.44
CA LEU A 236 10.70 -11.57 -10.83
C LEU A 236 10.54 -10.24 -10.06
N ASN A 237 9.47 -10.10 -9.28
CA ASN A 237 9.21 -9.01 -8.33
C ASN A 237 9.60 -9.35 -6.88
N PHE A 238 10.21 -10.51 -6.62
CA PHE A 238 10.78 -10.85 -5.32
C PHE A 238 12.18 -10.27 -5.23
N TYR A 239 12.22 -9.02 -4.78
CA TYR A 239 13.46 -8.26 -4.65
C TYR A 239 14.10 -8.51 -3.29
N ASP A 240 15.42 -8.67 -3.30
CA ASP A 240 16.22 -8.97 -2.13
C ASP A 240 15.81 -10.26 -1.39
N MET A 241 15.82 -11.37 -2.12
CA MET A 241 15.34 -12.66 -1.61
C MET A 241 16.13 -13.17 -0.41
N ASP A 242 17.45 -12.98 -0.40
CA ASP A 242 18.34 -13.49 0.66
C ASP A 242 18.04 -12.85 2.02
N SER A 243 17.36 -11.71 2.03
CA SER A 243 16.84 -11.11 3.26
C SER A 243 15.79 -11.99 3.94
N TYR A 244 15.14 -12.90 3.23
CA TYR A 244 14.05 -13.75 3.74
C TYR A 244 14.51 -15.14 4.15
N LEU A 245 15.82 -15.39 4.20
CA LEU A 245 16.35 -16.60 4.79
C LEU A 245 15.97 -16.70 6.27
N ASN A 246 15.67 -17.91 6.72
CA ASN A 246 15.14 -18.25 8.05
C ASN A 246 13.74 -17.74 8.36
N ASN A 247 13.06 -17.02 7.44
CA ASN A 247 11.65 -16.72 7.64
C ASN A 247 10.85 -18.01 7.70
N GLU A 248 9.92 -18.05 8.66
CA GLU A 248 9.06 -19.19 8.90
C GLU A 248 7.68 -18.95 8.27
N PHE A 249 7.05 -20.00 7.78
CA PHE A 249 5.70 -19.99 7.25
C PHE A 249 5.04 -21.36 7.41
N TYR A 250 3.75 -21.43 7.14
CA TYR A 250 2.97 -22.66 7.19
C TYR A 250 2.59 -23.12 5.78
N LEU A 251 2.76 -24.41 5.52
CA LEU A 251 2.42 -25.07 4.28
C LEU A 251 1.32 -26.11 4.54
N TYR A 252 0.23 -25.98 3.80
CA TYR A 252 -0.83 -26.97 3.72
C TYR A 252 -0.88 -27.52 2.29
N GLN A 253 -0.92 -28.83 2.14
CA GLN A 253 -1.15 -29.47 0.85
C GLN A 253 -2.53 -30.11 0.85
N ASP A 254 -3.38 -29.67 -0.08
CA ASP A 254 -4.74 -30.19 -0.19
C ASP A 254 -4.78 -31.59 -0.84
N ASP A 255 -5.98 -32.16 -0.90
CA ASP A 255 -6.20 -33.50 -1.47
C ASP A 255 -5.84 -33.58 -2.97
N ASN A 256 -5.82 -32.44 -3.67
CA ASN A 256 -5.39 -32.32 -5.07
C ASN A 256 -3.87 -32.14 -5.20
N LYS A 257 -3.13 -32.16 -4.09
CA LYS A 257 -1.69 -31.90 -4.00
C LYS A 257 -1.30 -30.45 -4.34
N LEU A 258 -2.24 -29.52 -4.29
CA LEU A 258 -1.93 -28.10 -4.43
C LEU A 258 -1.38 -27.57 -3.11
N ASN A 259 -0.34 -26.76 -3.22
CA ASN A 259 0.30 -26.13 -2.08
C ASN A 259 -0.40 -24.82 -1.75
N HIS A 260 -0.72 -24.64 -0.48
CA HIS A 260 -1.31 -23.44 0.08
C HIS A 260 -0.39 -22.90 1.18
N PHE A 261 -0.08 -21.61 1.12
CA PHE A 261 0.92 -20.96 1.95
C PHE A 261 0.27 -19.96 2.88
N TYR A 262 0.68 -19.97 4.16
CA TYR A 262 0.11 -19.09 5.18
C TYR A 262 1.20 -18.53 6.08
N ASN A 263 1.03 -17.29 6.53
CA ASN A 263 1.93 -16.69 7.51
C ASN A 263 1.63 -17.23 8.91
N LEU A 264 0.34 -17.45 9.21
CA LEU A 264 -0.12 -17.91 10.50
C LEU A 264 -0.83 -19.25 10.40
N PHE A 265 -0.61 -20.12 11.39
CA PHE A 265 -1.32 -21.39 11.48
C PHE A 265 -2.85 -21.21 11.49
N VAL A 266 -3.35 -20.22 12.25
CA VAL A 266 -4.79 -19.96 12.39
C VAL A 266 -5.45 -19.52 11.08
N GLU A 267 -4.68 -18.85 10.21
CA GLU A 267 -5.12 -18.45 8.87
C GLU A 267 -5.38 -19.69 8.02
N ALA A 268 -4.42 -20.63 8.00
CA ALA A 268 -4.56 -21.92 7.33
C ALA A 268 -5.84 -22.67 7.77
N ILE A 269 -6.15 -22.68 9.08
CA ILE A 269 -7.36 -23.35 9.57
C ILE A 269 -8.63 -22.61 9.16
N ASN A 270 -8.64 -21.28 9.21
CA ASN A 270 -9.84 -20.49 8.92
C ASN A 270 -10.23 -20.49 7.45
N GLU A 271 -9.26 -20.53 6.55
CA GLU A 271 -9.48 -20.45 5.10
C GLU A 271 -9.79 -21.81 4.46
N ASN A 272 -9.49 -22.92 5.14
CA ASN A 272 -9.68 -24.28 4.62
C ASN A 272 -10.76 -25.01 5.42
N PRO A 273 -11.99 -25.18 4.87
CA PRO A 273 -13.10 -25.80 5.58
C PRO A 273 -12.82 -27.23 6.07
N ASP A 274 -12.01 -27.99 5.34
CA ASP A 274 -11.65 -29.36 5.69
C ASP A 274 -10.67 -29.42 6.87
N LEU A 275 -9.76 -28.45 7.01
CA LEU A 275 -8.93 -28.29 8.21
C LEU A 275 -9.75 -27.84 9.42
N LYS A 276 -10.72 -26.94 9.19
CA LYS A 276 -11.63 -26.46 10.23
C LYS A 276 -12.57 -27.54 10.77
N ALA A 277 -12.89 -28.54 9.94
CA ALA A 277 -13.74 -29.67 10.31
C ALA A 277 -13.03 -30.71 11.18
N LEU A 278 -11.70 -30.67 11.28
CA LEU A 278 -10.92 -31.58 12.12
C LEU A 278 -11.19 -31.33 13.61
N SER A 279 -11.12 -32.40 14.39
CA SER A 279 -11.62 -32.41 15.77
C SER A 279 -10.57 -32.05 16.82
N SER A 280 -9.29 -32.16 16.48
CA SER A 280 -8.18 -31.87 17.38
C SER A 280 -7.11 -30.99 16.72
N LEU A 281 -6.35 -30.28 17.56
CA LEU A 281 -5.19 -29.50 17.13
C LEU A 281 -4.09 -30.40 16.53
N GLU A 282 -3.92 -31.62 17.07
CA GLU A 282 -2.95 -32.60 16.60
C GLU A 282 -3.25 -33.03 15.15
N GLU A 283 -4.51 -33.27 14.81
CA GLU A 283 -4.96 -33.57 13.45
C GLU A 283 -4.67 -32.41 12.49
N GLN A 284 -4.88 -31.18 12.94
CA GLN A 284 -4.62 -29.96 12.16
C GLN A 284 -3.11 -29.76 11.93
N GLN A 285 -2.29 -29.90 12.98
CA GLN A 285 -0.83 -29.79 12.91
C GLN A 285 -0.20 -30.91 12.06
N ALA A 286 -0.83 -32.08 11.98
CA ALA A 286 -0.38 -33.16 11.10
C ALA A 286 -0.54 -32.81 9.61
N ARG A 287 -1.51 -31.96 9.25
CA ARG A 287 -1.78 -31.53 7.87
C ARG A 287 -1.12 -30.20 7.50
N VAL A 288 -0.93 -29.32 8.48
CA VAL A 288 -0.31 -28.00 8.28
C VAL A 288 1.07 -27.99 8.91
N LYS A 289 2.09 -27.96 8.08
CA LYS A 289 3.49 -28.04 8.52
C LYS A 289 4.15 -26.68 8.53
N LYS A 290 4.95 -26.42 9.56
CA LYS A 290 5.77 -25.21 9.65
C LYS A 290 7.12 -25.44 8.99
N TYR A 291 7.53 -24.52 8.13
CA TYR A 291 8.82 -24.55 7.45
C TYR A 291 9.58 -23.25 7.67
N LYS A 292 10.91 -23.32 7.64
CA LYS A 292 11.80 -22.17 7.48
C LYS A 292 12.52 -22.23 6.13
N VAL A 293 12.76 -21.07 5.54
CA VAL A 293 13.54 -20.95 4.30
C VAL A 293 15.04 -21.10 4.59
N VAL A 294 15.72 -22.01 3.90
CA VAL A 294 17.16 -22.28 4.09
C VAL A 294 18.02 -21.61 3.03
N SER A 295 17.63 -21.69 1.77
CA SER A 295 18.35 -21.10 0.66
C SER A 295 17.49 -20.96 -0.59
N PHE A 296 17.97 -20.14 -1.52
CA PHE A 296 17.38 -19.93 -2.84
C PHE A 296 18.38 -20.37 -3.92
N GLU A 297 17.90 -21.14 -4.89
CA GLU A 297 18.69 -21.57 -6.05
C GLU A 297 17.97 -21.11 -7.33
N LYS A 298 18.64 -20.29 -8.14
CA LYS A 298 18.12 -19.83 -9.43
C LYS A 298 18.70 -20.67 -10.56
N THR A 299 17.82 -21.12 -11.46
CA THR A 299 18.22 -21.77 -12.71
C THR A 299 17.58 -21.03 -13.87
N ASN A 300 18.42 -20.51 -14.77
CA ASN A 300 17.97 -19.75 -15.93
C ASN A 300 18.30 -20.53 -17.20
N ASN A 301 17.30 -20.68 -18.07
CA ASN A 301 17.49 -21.12 -19.44
C ASN A 301 16.91 -20.05 -20.40
N ALA A 302 17.06 -20.23 -21.71
CA ALA A 302 16.69 -19.19 -22.69
C ALA A 302 15.18 -18.85 -22.74
N GLN A 303 14.30 -19.66 -22.13
CA GLN A 303 12.85 -19.51 -22.20
C GLN A 303 12.14 -19.53 -20.84
N GLU A 304 12.83 -19.97 -19.79
CA GLU A 304 12.30 -20.24 -18.47
C GLU A 304 13.30 -19.84 -17.39
N TYR A 305 12.73 -19.31 -16.31
CA TYR A 305 13.45 -18.93 -15.11
C TYR A 305 12.85 -19.73 -13.97
N SER A 306 13.68 -20.48 -13.24
CA SER A 306 13.23 -21.28 -12.10
C SER A 306 13.87 -20.76 -10.82
N LEU A 307 13.06 -20.63 -9.78
CA LEU A 307 13.48 -20.41 -8.41
C LEU A 307 13.13 -21.64 -7.59
N LYS A 308 14.16 -22.36 -7.14
CA LYS A 308 14.03 -23.42 -6.15
C LYS A 308 14.26 -22.86 -4.76
N VAL A 309 13.32 -23.08 -3.87
CA VAL A 309 13.36 -22.67 -2.47
C VAL A 309 13.61 -23.92 -1.63
N ASN A 310 14.76 -24.00 -0.98
CA ASN A 310 15.08 -25.10 -0.07
C ASN A 310 14.52 -24.80 1.32
N LEU A 311 13.83 -25.77 1.91
CA LEU A 311 13.06 -25.64 3.13
C LEU A 311 13.52 -26.63 4.18
N GLN A 312 13.34 -26.24 5.44
CA GLN A 312 13.57 -27.09 6.59
C GLN A 312 12.32 -27.07 7.49
N GLU A 313 11.74 -28.23 7.76
CA GLU A 313 10.59 -28.35 8.69
C GLU A 313 11.00 -27.92 10.10
N VAL A 314 10.13 -27.17 10.78
CA VAL A 314 10.32 -26.68 12.15
C VAL A 314 9.37 -27.43 13.09
N LEU A 315 9.94 -28.22 14.00
CA LEU A 315 9.18 -29.02 14.98
C LEU A 315 8.98 -28.26 16.30
N GLU A 316 8.03 -28.69 17.13
CA GLU A 316 7.60 -27.99 18.37
C GLU A 316 8.74 -27.69 19.38
N ASN A 317 9.85 -28.43 19.32
CA ASN A 317 11.02 -28.23 20.20
C ASN A 317 12.16 -27.43 19.55
N LEU A 318 11.87 -26.64 18.50
CA LEU A 318 12.88 -25.94 17.68
C LEU A 318 13.90 -26.89 17.05
N GLN A 319 13.53 -28.16 16.92
CA GLN A 319 14.32 -29.18 16.22
C GLN A 319 14.03 -29.09 14.71
N GLU A 320 15.05 -29.38 13.92
CA GLU A 320 14.93 -29.44 12.46
C GLU A 320 14.35 -30.79 12.04
N GLY A 321 13.22 -30.76 11.32
CA GLY A 321 12.55 -31.94 10.77
C GLY A 321 13.08 -32.38 9.40
N ALA A 322 12.20 -32.78 8.48
CA ALA A 322 12.63 -33.15 7.13
C ALA A 322 12.96 -31.92 6.27
N SER A 323 14.00 -32.03 5.43
CA SER A 323 14.25 -31.05 4.38
C SER A 323 13.29 -31.27 3.21
N SER A 324 12.87 -30.18 2.57
CA SER A 324 11.98 -30.18 1.42
C SER A 324 12.37 -29.07 0.44
N SER A 325 11.73 -28.99 -0.72
CA SER A 325 11.92 -27.88 -1.65
C SER A 325 10.65 -27.54 -2.42
N LEU A 326 10.48 -26.25 -2.72
CA LEU A 326 9.48 -25.72 -3.65
C LEU A 326 10.18 -25.26 -4.92
N GLU A 327 9.50 -25.34 -6.05
CA GLU A 327 10.01 -24.84 -7.33
C GLU A 327 8.97 -23.94 -8.00
N PHE A 328 9.37 -22.71 -8.33
CA PHE A 328 8.54 -21.74 -9.03
C PHE A 328 9.14 -21.45 -10.40
N VAL A 329 8.46 -21.87 -11.46
CA VAL A 329 8.93 -21.72 -12.85
C VAL A 329 8.15 -20.62 -13.55
N ALA A 330 8.85 -19.58 -14.01
CA ALA A 330 8.32 -18.44 -14.75
C ALA A 330 8.69 -18.52 -16.22
N ASN A 331 7.69 -18.38 -17.10
CA ASN A 331 7.88 -18.39 -18.53
C ASN A 331 6.77 -17.60 -19.24
N LYS A 332 6.88 -17.47 -20.56
CA LYS A 332 5.88 -16.73 -21.34
C LYS A 332 4.48 -17.37 -21.29
N ALA A 333 4.38 -18.68 -21.08
CA ALA A 333 3.09 -19.39 -21.08
C ALA A 333 2.24 -19.05 -19.84
N ASN A 334 2.87 -18.76 -18.71
CA ASN A 334 2.20 -18.32 -17.48
C ASN A 334 2.29 -16.80 -17.25
N ASP A 335 2.63 -16.02 -18.28
CA ASP A 335 2.87 -14.57 -18.18
C ASP A 335 3.86 -14.20 -17.06
N TYR A 336 4.85 -15.06 -16.84
CA TYR A 336 5.84 -14.94 -15.77
C TYR A 336 5.22 -14.81 -14.37
N SER A 337 4.09 -15.48 -14.16
CA SER A 337 3.38 -15.53 -12.87
C SER A 337 3.19 -16.99 -12.44
N PRO A 338 4.24 -17.63 -11.88
CA PRO A 338 4.16 -19.01 -11.40
C PRO A 338 3.03 -19.19 -10.38
N GLU A 339 2.38 -20.34 -10.40
CA GLU A 339 1.29 -20.67 -9.47
C GLU A 339 1.80 -20.73 -8.02
N GLY A 340 1.03 -20.17 -7.09
CA GLY A 340 1.36 -20.13 -5.66
C GLY A 340 2.55 -19.24 -5.27
N PHE A 341 3.25 -18.61 -6.22
CA PHE A 341 4.43 -17.79 -5.92
C PHE A 341 4.09 -16.56 -5.10
N ASP A 342 3.07 -15.79 -5.52
CA ASP A 342 2.63 -14.60 -4.81
C ASP A 342 2.16 -14.93 -3.37
N ASP A 343 1.48 -16.06 -3.20
CA ASP A 343 0.98 -16.52 -1.89
C ASP A 343 2.13 -17.00 -1.00
N PHE A 344 3.15 -17.66 -1.57
CA PHE A 344 4.38 -17.98 -0.86
C PHE A 344 5.11 -16.72 -0.37
N LEU A 345 5.24 -15.70 -1.23
CA LEU A 345 5.87 -14.43 -0.85
C LEU A 345 5.11 -13.76 0.32
N GLU A 346 3.78 -13.72 0.24
CA GLU A 346 2.91 -13.20 1.30
C GLU A 346 3.11 -13.98 2.62
N ALA A 347 3.16 -15.31 2.55
CA ALA A 347 3.37 -16.19 3.71
C ALA A 347 4.72 -15.99 4.42
N ILE A 348 5.79 -15.62 3.70
CA ILE A 348 7.10 -15.28 4.30
C ILE A 348 7.20 -13.80 4.70
N ASN A 349 6.08 -13.07 4.78
CA ASN A 349 6.00 -11.65 5.12
C ASN A 349 6.65 -10.70 4.09
N TYR A 350 6.71 -11.08 2.81
CA TYR A 350 7.09 -10.15 1.74
C TYR A 350 5.95 -9.16 1.47
N GLN A 351 6.21 -7.85 1.60
CA GLN A 351 5.23 -6.77 1.42
C GLN A 351 5.02 -6.38 -0.05
N GLY A 352 5.68 -7.07 -0.98
CA GLY A 352 5.53 -6.84 -2.41
C GLY A 352 6.52 -5.85 -3.00
N GLY A 353 6.79 -6.04 -4.30
CA GLY A 353 7.49 -5.07 -5.12
C GLY A 353 6.62 -3.86 -5.47
N ILE A 354 7.26 -2.75 -5.86
CA ILE A 354 6.55 -1.62 -6.47
C ILE A 354 6.03 -2.09 -7.82
N ASP A 355 4.71 -2.00 -8.00
CA ASP A 355 4.00 -2.47 -9.18
C ASP A 355 3.32 -1.29 -9.90
N PRO A 356 3.86 -0.85 -11.06
CA PRO A 356 3.21 0.13 -11.94
C PRO A 356 1.83 -0.32 -12.42
N VAL A 357 0.80 0.48 -12.14
CA VAL A 357 -0.60 0.18 -12.49
C VAL A 357 -1.10 1.05 -13.64
N SER A 358 -0.79 2.35 -13.59
CA SER A 358 -1.24 3.31 -14.59
C SER A 358 -0.23 4.43 -14.78
N LEU A 359 -0.27 5.03 -15.96
CA LEU A 359 0.57 6.16 -16.35
C LEU A 359 -0.31 7.26 -16.93
N PHE A 360 -0.26 8.44 -16.32
CA PHE A 360 -0.75 9.67 -16.93
C PHE A 360 0.39 10.35 -17.68
N TYR A 361 0.06 11.02 -18.78
CA TYR A 361 1.02 11.75 -19.60
C TYR A 361 0.37 13.00 -20.20
N THR A 362 1.17 14.05 -20.37
CA THR A 362 0.72 15.27 -21.05
C THR A 362 0.80 15.13 -22.58
N PRO A 363 0.11 16.00 -23.33
CA PRO A 363 0.39 16.18 -24.76
C PRO A 363 1.86 16.53 -25.00
N THR A 364 2.37 16.27 -26.21
CA THR A 364 3.73 16.65 -26.60
C THR A 364 3.93 18.16 -26.51
N ASP A 365 4.96 18.60 -25.80
CA ASP A 365 5.36 20.00 -25.73
C ASP A 365 6.44 20.33 -26.76
N ASN A 366 6.05 21.11 -27.77
CA ASN A 366 6.96 21.54 -28.85
C ASN A 366 8.03 22.55 -28.37
N GLN A 367 7.89 23.11 -27.17
CA GLN A 367 8.86 24.00 -26.55
C GLN A 367 9.84 23.28 -25.63
N ALA A 368 9.64 21.99 -25.35
CA ALA A 368 10.55 21.21 -24.51
C ALA A 368 11.96 21.16 -25.11
N ARG A 369 12.98 21.37 -24.27
CA ARG A 369 14.40 21.37 -24.64
C ARG A 369 15.21 20.51 -23.66
N ASP A 370 16.30 19.90 -24.15
CA ASP A 370 17.28 19.21 -23.29
C ASP A 370 18.22 20.20 -22.57
N GLU A 371 19.12 19.66 -21.74
CA GLU A 371 20.13 20.42 -20.98
C GLU A 371 21.11 21.20 -21.89
N GLN A 372 21.20 20.83 -23.16
CA GLN A 372 22.05 21.45 -24.18
C GLN A 372 21.28 22.43 -25.08
N GLY A 373 19.97 22.59 -24.87
CA GLY A 373 19.10 23.47 -25.62
C GLY A 373 18.50 22.89 -26.91
N ASN A 374 18.64 21.58 -27.18
CA ASN A 374 18.06 20.93 -28.35
C ASN A 374 16.57 20.60 -28.13
N PRO A 375 15.72 20.66 -29.18
CA PRO A 375 14.31 20.28 -29.09
C PRO A 375 14.12 18.80 -28.74
N LEU A 376 13.33 18.54 -27.70
CA LEU A 376 12.84 17.20 -27.36
C LEU A 376 11.65 16.85 -28.25
N THR A 377 11.49 15.57 -28.59
CA THR A 377 10.39 15.08 -29.45
C THR A 377 9.83 13.76 -28.93
N GLY A 378 8.61 13.40 -29.36
CA GLY A 378 7.98 12.13 -29.01
C GLY A 378 7.80 11.98 -27.50
N LEU A 379 8.14 10.82 -26.96
CA LEU A 379 8.02 10.51 -25.53
C LEU A 379 8.83 11.46 -24.64
N ASP A 380 9.99 11.95 -25.09
CA ASP A 380 10.84 12.81 -24.29
C ASP A 380 10.30 14.26 -24.19
N SER A 381 9.35 14.63 -25.05
CA SER A 381 8.69 15.95 -25.04
C SER A 381 7.46 16.04 -24.12
N ARG A 382 7.16 14.99 -23.36
CA ARG A 382 5.98 14.90 -22.48
C ARG A 382 6.41 14.88 -21.02
N SER A 383 5.46 15.23 -20.16
CA SER A 383 5.56 15.02 -18.71
C SER A 383 4.67 13.85 -18.30
N TYR A 384 5.04 13.18 -17.21
CA TYR A 384 4.44 11.92 -16.80
C TYR A 384 4.11 11.89 -15.31
N GLN A 385 3.02 11.22 -14.96
CA GLN A 385 2.70 10.87 -13.58
C GLN A 385 2.47 9.36 -13.48
N LEU A 386 3.27 8.70 -12.63
CA LEU A 386 3.20 7.26 -12.43
C LEU A 386 2.35 6.92 -11.20
N TYR A 387 1.49 5.92 -11.36
CA TYR A 387 0.65 5.38 -10.30
C TYR A 387 1.00 3.92 -10.03
N VAL A 388 1.35 3.62 -8.77
CA VAL A 388 1.79 2.29 -8.32
C VAL A 388 0.83 1.71 -7.29
N SER A 389 0.69 0.38 -7.25
CA SER A 389 -0.28 -0.28 -6.36
C SER A 389 -0.01 0.04 -4.88
N VAL A 390 -1.07 0.39 -4.14
CA VAL A 390 -1.04 0.58 -2.68
C VAL A 390 -0.96 -0.78 -1.98
N TYR A 391 -1.81 -1.69 -2.41
CA TYR A 391 -1.94 -3.03 -1.84
C TYR A 391 -1.21 -4.02 -2.72
N ASN A 392 -0.29 -4.79 -2.13
CA ASN A 392 0.46 -5.80 -2.87
C ASN A 392 -0.50 -6.81 -3.51
N ASN A 393 -0.28 -7.15 -4.78
CA ASN A 393 -1.01 -8.16 -5.55
C ASN A 393 -2.54 -7.97 -5.66
N LEU A 394 -3.15 -6.95 -5.05
CA LEU A 394 -4.61 -6.75 -5.04
C LEU A 394 -5.17 -6.61 -6.46
N ILE A 395 -4.68 -5.62 -7.21
CA ILE A 395 -5.14 -5.34 -8.57
C ILE A 395 -4.82 -6.54 -9.48
N LYS A 396 -3.68 -7.20 -9.27
CA LYS A 396 -3.29 -8.41 -10.00
C LYS A 396 -4.28 -9.57 -9.77
N LYS A 397 -4.65 -9.85 -8.51
CA LYS A 397 -5.66 -10.87 -8.14
C LYS A 397 -7.02 -10.54 -8.78
N VAL A 398 -7.43 -9.27 -8.75
CA VAL A 398 -8.68 -8.79 -9.38
C VAL A 398 -8.66 -8.98 -10.90
N VAL A 399 -7.61 -8.53 -11.59
CA VAL A 399 -7.48 -8.62 -13.05
C VAL A 399 -7.34 -10.07 -13.53
N LYS A 400 -6.65 -10.93 -12.76
CA LYS A 400 -6.55 -12.36 -13.07
C LYS A 400 -7.93 -13.03 -13.06
N LYS A 401 -8.80 -12.68 -12.10
CA LYS A 401 -10.17 -13.19 -12.02
C LYS A 401 -11.11 -12.52 -13.03
N TYR A 402 -10.93 -11.22 -13.26
CA TYR A 402 -11.79 -10.39 -14.10
C TYR A 402 -11.00 -9.64 -15.18
N PRO A 403 -10.44 -10.36 -16.18
CA PRO A 403 -9.55 -9.76 -17.19
C PRO A 403 -10.24 -8.74 -18.10
N HIS A 404 -11.58 -8.76 -18.15
CA HIS A 404 -12.39 -7.84 -18.95
C HIS A 404 -12.47 -6.41 -18.35
N LEU A 405 -11.99 -6.20 -17.12
CA LEU A 405 -11.90 -4.86 -16.53
C LEU A 405 -10.83 -4.00 -17.22
N LEU A 406 -9.84 -4.62 -17.85
CA LEU A 406 -8.80 -3.91 -18.60
C LEU A 406 -9.33 -3.41 -19.94
N ARG A 407 -9.07 -2.14 -20.24
CA ARG A 407 -9.47 -1.49 -21.49
C ARG A 407 -8.35 -1.56 -22.51
N GLN A 408 -8.70 -1.68 -23.79
CA GLN A 408 -7.77 -1.41 -24.90
C GLN A 408 -7.50 0.09 -24.95
N LEU A 409 -6.24 0.47 -24.81
CA LEU A 409 -5.74 1.84 -24.81
C LEU A 409 -4.59 1.95 -25.81
N ASP A 410 -4.30 3.16 -26.28
CA ASP A 410 -3.19 3.46 -27.17
C ASP A 410 -2.49 4.74 -26.70
N GLY A 411 -1.16 4.71 -26.63
CA GLY A 411 -0.36 5.82 -26.13
C GLY A 411 0.86 5.40 -25.30
N PRO A 412 1.54 6.36 -24.63
CA PRO A 412 2.58 6.08 -23.68
C PRO A 412 2.09 5.18 -22.53
N ASN A 413 2.81 4.10 -22.26
CA ASN A 413 2.53 3.15 -21.18
C ASN A 413 3.81 2.57 -20.59
N VAL A 414 3.71 2.00 -19.39
CA VAL A 414 4.82 1.27 -18.76
C VAL A 414 4.74 -0.19 -19.16
N GLN A 415 5.69 -0.63 -19.99
CA GLN A 415 5.85 -2.03 -20.35
C GLN A 415 6.69 -2.75 -19.29
N ARG A 416 6.20 -3.92 -18.85
CA ARG A 416 6.94 -4.86 -18.03
C ARG A 416 7.59 -5.93 -18.91
N THR A 417 8.89 -6.15 -18.72
CA THR A 417 9.67 -7.22 -19.37
C THR A 417 10.46 -8.01 -18.35
N VAL A 418 10.97 -9.18 -18.72
CA VAL A 418 11.88 -9.99 -17.89
C VAL A 418 13.28 -9.96 -18.49
N ASP A 419 14.29 -9.66 -17.68
CA ASP A 419 15.69 -9.65 -18.12
C ASP A 419 16.33 -11.06 -18.18
N SER A 420 17.60 -11.14 -18.56
CA SER A 420 18.33 -12.42 -18.63
C SER A 420 18.50 -13.12 -17.27
N ASN A 421 18.26 -12.41 -16.17
CA ASN A 421 18.37 -12.93 -14.82
C ASN A 421 17.02 -13.38 -14.25
N GLY A 422 15.94 -13.24 -15.01
CA GLY A 422 14.59 -13.58 -14.56
C GLY A 422 13.96 -12.50 -13.69
N VAL A 423 14.39 -11.24 -13.81
CA VAL A 423 13.92 -10.13 -12.97
C VAL A 423 13.05 -9.18 -13.80
N PHE A 424 11.97 -8.65 -13.20
CA PHE A 424 11.13 -7.68 -13.89
C PHE A 424 11.83 -6.33 -14.08
N GLN A 425 11.75 -5.84 -15.30
CA GLN A 425 12.21 -4.53 -15.74
C GLN A 425 11.03 -3.73 -16.30
N TYR A 426 11.08 -2.42 -16.14
CA TYR A 426 10.01 -1.51 -16.54
C TYR A 426 10.56 -0.41 -17.44
N GLN A 427 9.83 -0.12 -18.53
CA GLN A 427 10.22 0.93 -19.47
C GLN A 427 8.99 1.65 -20.02
N VAL A 428 9.10 2.96 -20.24
CA VAL A 428 8.07 3.71 -20.97
C VAL A 428 8.17 3.42 -22.47
N VAL A 429 7.08 2.96 -23.05
CA VAL A 429 6.96 2.68 -24.49
C VAL A 429 5.71 3.37 -25.06
N GLU A 430 5.68 3.55 -26.38
CA GLU A 430 4.53 4.10 -27.12
C GLU A 430 3.81 2.95 -27.84
N GLY A 431 2.47 2.92 -27.78
CA GLY A 431 1.65 2.01 -28.59
C GLY A 431 0.45 1.39 -27.86
N PRO A 432 -0.20 0.38 -28.46
CA PRO A 432 -1.41 -0.22 -27.91
C PRO A 432 -1.11 -1.11 -26.69
N PHE A 433 -1.95 -1.01 -25.66
CA PHE A 433 -1.84 -1.80 -24.43
C PHE A 433 -3.20 -2.08 -23.80
N LYS A 434 -3.23 -2.98 -22.82
CA LYS A 434 -4.40 -3.22 -21.96
C LYS A 434 -4.08 -2.77 -20.54
N GLY A 435 -4.88 -1.86 -20.00
CA GLY A 435 -4.58 -1.28 -18.70
C GLY A 435 -5.74 -0.48 -18.12
N PHE A 436 -5.45 0.15 -16.99
CA PHE A 436 -6.30 1.16 -16.37
C PHE A 436 -5.75 2.55 -16.67
N THR A 437 -6.65 3.53 -16.72
CA THR A 437 -6.37 4.96 -16.59
C THR A 437 -6.53 5.38 -15.12
N PRO A 438 -5.92 6.50 -14.68
CA PRO A 438 -6.01 6.92 -13.28
C PRO A 438 -7.45 7.22 -12.80
N SER A 439 -8.35 7.57 -13.73
CA SER A 439 -9.75 7.86 -13.45
C SER A 439 -10.66 6.63 -13.45
N ASP A 440 -10.15 5.45 -13.82
CA ASP A 440 -10.94 4.22 -13.73
C ASP A 440 -11.20 3.84 -12.27
N ARG A 441 -12.21 3.00 -12.03
CA ARG A 441 -12.59 2.53 -10.70
C ARG A 441 -12.94 1.05 -10.74
N ILE A 442 -12.71 0.35 -9.64
CA ILE A 442 -13.08 -1.06 -9.45
C ILE A 442 -14.19 -1.12 -8.42
N GLY A 443 -15.30 -1.80 -8.73
CA GLY A 443 -16.40 -2.00 -7.77
C GLY A 443 -15.94 -2.80 -6.55
N LEU A 444 -16.30 -2.36 -5.35
CA LEU A 444 -15.94 -3.07 -4.12
C LEU A 444 -16.39 -4.55 -4.11
N PRO A 445 -17.61 -4.92 -4.59
CA PRO A 445 -17.99 -6.32 -4.69
C PRO A 445 -17.06 -7.15 -5.57
N THR A 446 -16.50 -6.55 -6.63
CA THR A 446 -15.52 -7.21 -7.51
C THR A 446 -14.22 -7.47 -6.78
N VAL A 447 -13.78 -6.53 -5.94
CA VAL A 447 -12.60 -6.70 -5.09
C VAL A 447 -12.84 -7.78 -4.04
N LEU A 448 -13.95 -7.72 -3.31
CA LEU A 448 -14.31 -8.74 -2.31
C LEU A 448 -14.43 -10.12 -2.93
N ALA A 449 -15.07 -10.22 -4.10
CA ALA A 449 -15.17 -11.48 -4.83
C ALA A 449 -13.81 -12.01 -5.28
N ALA A 450 -12.81 -11.16 -5.53
CA ALA A 450 -11.47 -11.59 -5.89
C ALA A 450 -10.62 -12.04 -4.70
N LEU A 451 -10.88 -11.48 -3.51
CA LEU A 451 -10.07 -11.73 -2.30
C LEU A 451 -10.66 -12.76 -1.35
N VAL A 452 -11.99 -12.81 -1.22
CA VAL A 452 -12.67 -13.62 -0.21
C VAL A 452 -13.18 -14.91 -0.85
N PRO A 453 -12.64 -16.09 -0.48
CA PRO A 453 -13.16 -17.36 -0.94
C PRO A 453 -14.64 -17.53 -0.60
N GLY A 454 -15.44 -18.00 -1.55
CA GLY A 454 -16.89 -18.22 -1.34
C GLY A 454 -17.75 -16.96 -1.26
N PHE A 455 -17.22 -15.78 -1.61
CA PHE A 455 -18.04 -14.58 -1.70
C PHE A 455 -18.97 -14.64 -2.93
N ASP A 456 -20.26 -14.85 -2.68
CA ASP A 456 -21.31 -14.96 -3.71
C ASP A 456 -22.04 -13.63 -3.99
N GLY A 457 -21.59 -12.54 -3.36
CA GLY A 457 -22.19 -11.23 -3.47
C GLY A 457 -22.83 -10.76 -2.17
N LEU A 458 -23.58 -9.66 -2.27
CA LEU A 458 -24.26 -9.07 -1.12
C LEU A 458 -25.69 -9.62 -1.00
N PRO A 459 -26.16 -9.96 0.21
CA PRO A 459 -27.46 -10.59 0.40
C PRO A 459 -28.60 -9.64 0.03
N ILE A 460 -29.72 -10.20 -0.42
CA ILE A 460 -30.92 -9.43 -0.77
C ILE A 460 -31.45 -8.58 0.40
N ASP A 461 -31.22 -9.01 1.63
CA ASP A 461 -31.65 -8.26 2.82
C ASP A 461 -30.87 -6.94 2.99
N PHE A 462 -29.61 -6.89 2.54
CA PHE A 462 -28.86 -5.64 2.47
C PHE A 462 -29.49 -4.69 1.43
N LEU A 463 -29.88 -5.21 0.27
CA LEU A 463 -30.58 -4.42 -0.75
C LEU A 463 -31.94 -3.90 -0.24
N LYS A 464 -32.69 -4.73 0.51
CA LYS A 464 -33.94 -4.30 1.15
C LYS A 464 -33.70 -3.19 2.16
N TYR A 465 -32.67 -3.32 2.99
CA TYR A 465 -32.29 -2.29 3.96
C TYR A 465 -31.99 -0.96 3.27
N VAL A 466 -31.11 -0.97 2.26
CA VAL A 466 -30.72 0.22 1.50
C VAL A 466 -31.92 0.85 0.79
N ALA A 467 -32.71 0.06 0.07
CA ALA A 467 -33.90 0.56 -0.62
C ALA A 467 -34.90 1.20 0.36
N THR A 468 -35.04 0.61 1.56
CA THR A 468 -35.89 1.17 2.63
C THR A 468 -35.31 2.46 3.20
N HIS A 469 -33.98 2.54 3.35
CA HIS A 469 -33.27 3.72 3.83
C HIS A 469 -33.44 4.92 2.87
N GLU A 470 -33.21 4.71 1.58
CA GLU A 470 -33.35 5.76 0.55
C GLU A 470 -34.81 6.16 0.31
N TYR A 471 -35.72 5.19 0.31
CA TYR A 471 -37.16 5.48 0.32
C TYR A 471 -37.53 6.35 1.54
N GLY A 472 -36.92 6.08 2.69
CA GLY A 472 -37.07 6.88 3.91
C GLY A 472 -36.66 8.34 3.72
N HIS A 473 -35.52 8.61 3.10
CA HIS A 473 -35.05 9.97 2.77
C HIS A 473 -36.03 10.69 1.85
N HIS A 474 -36.36 10.09 0.70
CA HIS A 474 -37.14 10.75 -0.34
C HIS A 474 -38.63 10.93 -0.02
N TYR A 475 -39.25 9.99 0.70
CA TYR A 475 -40.70 10.04 0.95
C TYR A 475 -41.07 10.58 2.33
N THR A 476 -40.26 10.33 3.36
CA THR A 476 -40.62 10.64 4.75
C THR A 476 -39.80 11.77 5.37
N LEU A 477 -38.50 11.87 5.09
CA LEU A 477 -37.64 12.89 5.70
C LEU A 477 -37.71 14.22 4.93
N ASP A 478 -37.66 14.19 3.61
CA ASP A 478 -37.83 15.40 2.78
C ASP A 478 -39.24 16.00 2.91
N GLN A 479 -40.30 15.18 2.93
CA GLN A 479 -41.66 15.67 3.26
C GLN A 479 -41.81 16.07 4.74
N GLY A 480 -41.02 15.45 5.63
CA GLY A 480 -40.94 15.79 7.04
C GLY A 480 -40.34 17.18 7.27
N GLN A 481 -39.45 17.65 6.39
CA GLN A 481 -38.86 19.00 6.43
C GLN A 481 -39.53 19.99 5.45
N ALA A 482 -40.38 19.51 4.52
CA ALA A 482 -41.11 20.37 3.60
C ALA A 482 -42.11 21.30 4.31
N PHE A 483 -41.87 22.61 4.19
CA PHE A 483 -42.72 23.68 4.71
C PHE A 483 -44.03 23.84 3.91
N ILE A 484 -44.92 22.85 3.95
CA ILE A 484 -46.20 22.92 3.22
C ILE A 484 -47.22 23.80 3.97
N ASP A 485 -47.04 24.04 5.28
CA ASP A 485 -47.98 24.79 6.12
C ASP A 485 -47.26 25.59 7.24
N ARG A 486 -47.56 26.89 7.35
CA ARG A 486 -46.92 27.88 8.25
C ARG A 486 -47.10 27.54 9.74
N ASP A 487 -48.18 26.83 10.08
CA ASP A 487 -48.51 26.47 11.46
C ASP A 487 -48.07 25.05 11.86
N ASN A 488 -47.51 24.28 10.92
CA ASN A 488 -47.13 22.89 11.13
C ASN A 488 -45.68 22.62 11.63
N PRO A 489 -44.68 23.53 11.59
CA PRO A 489 -43.33 23.18 12.00
C PRO A 489 -43.15 23.18 13.53
N VAL A 490 -42.42 22.19 14.04
CA VAL A 490 -41.92 22.05 15.42
C VAL A 490 -40.42 21.83 15.41
N ILE A 491 -39.74 22.22 16.48
CA ILE A 491 -38.31 22.05 16.65
C ILE A 491 -38.04 20.68 17.29
N VAL A 492 -37.21 19.87 16.65
CA VAL A 492 -36.81 18.53 17.12
C VAL A 492 -35.30 18.41 17.08
N GLY A 493 -34.69 17.97 18.18
CA GLY A 493 -33.24 17.85 18.34
C GLY A 493 -32.63 18.93 19.25
N GLY A 494 -31.38 18.72 19.67
CA GLY A 494 -30.67 19.62 20.57
C GLY A 494 -30.43 20.99 19.93
N LEU A 495 -30.94 22.05 20.56
CA LEU A 495 -30.60 23.42 20.19
C LEU A 495 -29.18 23.72 20.66
N SER A 496 -28.31 24.12 19.73
CA SER A 496 -26.98 24.61 20.09
C SER A 496 -27.14 25.85 20.97
N THR A 497 -26.57 25.84 22.18
CA THR A 497 -26.58 27.00 23.10
C THR A 497 -25.87 28.22 22.51
N ARG A 498 -25.04 28.04 21.48
CA ARG A 498 -24.28 29.11 20.82
C ARG A 498 -24.90 29.58 19.50
N ASN A 499 -25.51 28.66 18.73
CA ASN A 499 -25.97 28.94 17.36
C ASN A 499 -27.50 28.93 17.21
N GLY A 500 -28.27 28.57 18.24
CA GLY A 500 -29.73 28.53 18.18
C GLY A 500 -30.29 27.42 17.28
N ALA A 501 -31.54 27.62 16.82
CA ALA A 501 -32.21 26.70 15.89
C ALA A 501 -31.72 26.93 14.46
N SER A 502 -31.46 25.86 13.72
CA SER A 502 -31.13 25.90 12.29
C SER A 502 -32.30 25.42 11.43
N GLU A 503 -32.24 25.59 10.10
CA GLU A 503 -33.26 25.08 9.19
C GLU A 503 -33.49 23.56 9.35
N ALA A 504 -32.41 22.80 9.56
CA ALA A 504 -32.44 21.37 9.85
C ALA A 504 -33.07 21.01 11.22
N SER A 505 -33.33 21.99 12.08
CA SER A 505 -33.96 21.78 13.39
C SER A 505 -35.49 21.76 13.31
N PHE A 506 -36.09 22.14 12.17
CA PHE A 506 -37.54 22.21 12.00
C PHE A 506 -38.10 20.97 11.29
N PHE A 507 -39.14 20.38 11.90
CA PHE A 507 -39.85 19.22 11.37
C PHE A 507 -41.36 19.47 11.35
N SER A 508 -42.05 18.88 10.38
CA SER A 508 -43.51 18.82 10.31
C SER A 508 -44.05 17.99 11.47
N TYR A 509 -44.85 18.61 12.35
CA TYR A 509 -45.41 17.93 13.51
C TYR A 509 -46.31 16.75 13.11
N ARG A 510 -47.08 16.90 12.03
CA ARG A 510 -47.91 15.83 11.50
C ARG A 510 -47.08 14.64 11.01
N ALA A 511 -45.96 14.90 10.35
CA ALA A 511 -45.06 13.84 9.91
C ALA A 511 -44.40 13.14 11.11
N LEU A 512 -44.02 13.91 12.14
CA LEU A 512 -43.47 13.38 13.39
C LEU A 512 -44.48 12.48 14.13
N ILE A 513 -45.75 12.89 14.28
CA ILE A 513 -46.79 12.06 14.88
C ILE A 513 -46.96 10.76 14.10
N ASN A 514 -47.15 10.85 12.78
CA ASN A 514 -47.32 9.67 11.93
C ASN A 514 -46.12 8.71 12.04
N TYR A 515 -44.90 9.25 12.15
CA TYR A 515 -43.69 8.46 12.33
C TYR A 515 -43.67 7.73 13.68
N LEU A 516 -44.02 8.44 14.77
CA LEU A 516 -44.01 7.89 16.12
C LEU A 516 -45.13 6.86 16.32
N ASP A 517 -46.35 7.13 15.83
CA ASP A 517 -47.48 6.20 15.87
C ASP A 517 -47.19 4.88 15.14
N ALA A 518 -46.40 4.95 14.05
CA ALA A 518 -46.07 3.78 13.26
C ALA A 518 -44.93 2.92 13.83
N ARG A 519 -44.09 3.46 14.72
CA ARG A 519 -42.79 2.85 15.08
C ARG A 519 -42.47 2.82 16.57
N SER A 520 -43.28 3.44 17.41
CA SER A 520 -43.00 3.59 18.84
C SER A 520 -44.28 3.68 19.66
N ASN A 521 -44.14 3.50 20.98
CA ASN A 521 -45.19 3.79 21.95
C ASN A 521 -44.98 5.18 22.57
N LEU A 522 -44.56 6.15 21.75
CA LEU A 522 -44.28 7.52 22.18
C LEU A 522 -45.30 8.47 21.56
N GLU A 523 -45.86 9.35 22.38
CA GLU A 523 -46.66 10.49 21.94
C GLU A 523 -45.86 11.78 22.07
N VAL A 524 -46.19 12.78 21.25
CA VAL A 524 -45.62 14.13 21.36
C VAL A 524 -46.71 15.17 21.44
N VAL A 525 -46.57 16.13 22.38
CA VAL A 525 -47.45 17.30 22.48
C VAL A 525 -46.68 18.58 22.20
N ARG A 526 -47.35 19.55 21.58
CA ARG A 526 -46.79 20.87 21.34
C ARG A 526 -46.80 21.72 22.60
N VAL A 527 -45.66 22.35 22.89
CA VAL A 527 -45.51 23.29 24.00
C VAL A 527 -44.90 24.63 23.53
N ASN A 528 -45.23 25.70 24.25
CA ASN A 528 -44.54 26.99 24.08
C ASN A 528 -43.19 26.99 24.84
N ALA A 529 -42.43 28.08 24.72
CA ALA A 529 -41.15 28.24 25.40
C ALA A 529 -41.24 28.16 26.94
N ASN A 530 -42.43 28.34 27.52
CA ASN A 530 -42.69 28.22 28.95
C ASN A 530 -43.20 26.81 29.33
N ASN A 531 -43.04 25.82 28.45
CA ASN A 531 -43.47 24.43 28.62
C ASN A 531 -45.00 24.25 28.84
N GLN A 532 -45.81 25.20 28.37
CA GLN A 532 -47.27 25.09 28.41
C GLN A 532 -47.80 24.48 27.11
N ILE A 533 -48.70 23.51 27.22
CA ILE A 533 -49.31 22.86 26.05
C ILE A 533 -50.12 23.88 25.25
N THR A 534 -49.82 24.01 23.96
CA THR A 534 -50.57 24.88 23.05
C THR A 534 -50.55 24.34 21.62
N PRO A 535 -51.67 24.41 20.87
CA PRO A 535 -51.73 23.97 19.47
C PRO A 535 -50.72 24.66 18.55
N SER A 536 -50.31 25.89 18.87
CA SER A 536 -49.34 26.67 18.09
C SER A 536 -47.92 26.60 18.64
N GLY A 537 -47.66 25.71 19.62
CA GLY A 537 -46.34 25.52 20.21
C GLY A 537 -45.31 25.08 19.18
N LYS A 538 -44.11 25.64 19.25
CA LYS A 538 -42.98 25.32 18.36
C LYS A 538 -42.01 24.32 18.96
N PHE A 539 -42.17 23.97 20.23
CA PHE A 539 -41.38 22.93 20.90
C PHE A 539 -42.26 21.70 21.13
N ILE A 540 -41.62 20.56 21.38
CA ILE A 540 -42.31 19.31 21.68
C ILE A 540 -41.99 18.84 23.09
N ARG A 541 -42.89 18.03 23.65
CA ARG A 541 -42.64 17.24 24.85
C ARG A 541 -43.11 15.82 24.59
N PHE A 542 -42.27 14.85 24.96
CA PHE A 542 -42.59 13.44 24.81
C PHE A 542 -43.54 12.98 25.93
N ARG A 543 -44.37 12.00 25.59
CA ARG A 543 -45.21 11.25 26.51
C ARG A 543 -44.95 9.77 26.27
N PHE A 544 -44.68 9.04 27.33
CA PHE A 544 -44.33 7.63 27.28
C PHE A 544 -45.57 6.77 27.53
N GLY A 545 -45.78 5.78 26.67
CA GLY A 545 -46.82 4.78 26.87
C GLY A 545 -46.46 3.85 28.04
N ILE A 546 -47.30 3.83 29.07
CA ILE A 546 -47.25 2.81 30.12
C ILE A 546 -47.89 1.54 29.56
N LEU A 547 -47.11 0.46 29.51
CA LEU A 547 -47.51 -0.79 28.86
C LEU A 547 -48.17 -1.75 29.86
N ASP A 548 -49.12 -2.57 29.39
CA ASP A 548 -49.59 -3.75 30.11
C ASP A 548 -48.60 -4.92 30.00
N GLU A 549 -48.88 -6.02 30.69
CA GLU A 549 -48.07 -7.25 30.66
C GLU A 549 -47.96 -7.89 29.26
N ASN A 550 -48.83 -7.50 28.32
CA ASN A 550 -48.85 -7.97 26.94
C ASN A 550 -48.22 -6.96 25.96
N GLY A 551 -47.66 -5.85 26.45
CA GLY A 551 -47.01 -4.82 25.65
C GLY A 551 -47.95 -3.78 25.02
N ASN A 552 -49.24 -3.75 25.36
CA ASN A 552 -50.18 -2.74 24.87
C ASN A 552 -50.14 -1.48 25.73
N VAL A 553 -50.26 -0.30 25.09
CA VAL A 553 -50.29 0.98 25.82
C VAL A 553 -51.61 1.14 26.58
N LEU A 554 -51.53 1.21 27.92
CA LEU A 554 -52.67 1.47 28.81
C LEU A 554 -53.00 2.96 28.91
N ARG A 555 -51.97 3.80 29.02
CA ARG A 555 -52.08 5.27 29.06
C ARG A 555 -50.74 5.92 28.76
N TYR A 556 -50.76 7.18 28.36
CA TYR A 556 -49.56 7.99 28.15
C TYR A 556 -49.30 8.93 29.33
N GLU A 557 -48.12 8.82 29.92
CA GLU A 557 -47.65 9.73 30.96
C GLU A 557 -46.64 10.72 30.39
N THR A 558 -46.73 11.96 30.85
CA THR A 558 -45.81 13.01 30.38
C THR A 558 -44.47 12.84 31.08
N GLU A 559 -43.38 12.94 30.33
CA GLU A 559 -42.03 13.01 30.90
C GLU A 559 -41.96 14.10 31.98
N PRO A 560 -41.66 13.76 33.23
CA PRO A 560 -41.50 14.76 34.27
C PRO A 560 -40.21 15.55 34.02
N LEU A 561 -40.22 16.84 34.35
CA LEU A 561 -39.09 17.74 34.11
C LEU A 561 -37.78 17.29 34.79
N GLU A 562 -37.90 16.49 35.84
CA GLU A 562 -36.76 15.90 36.58
C GLU A 562 -36.03 14.77 35.83
N ASP A 563 -36.67 14.20 34.81
CA ASP A 563 -36.10 13.16 33.94
C ASP A 563 -35.44 13.74 32.67
N ILE A 564 -35.68 15.03 32.38
CA ILE A 564 -35.10 15.76 31.24
C ILE A 564 -33.78 16.40 31.68
N TRP A 565 -32.66 15.69 31.44
CA TRP A 565 -31.29 16.18 31.69
C TRP A 565 -30.62 16.74 30.44
#